data_AF-A0A6J3E1E2-F1
#
_entry.id   AF-A0A6J3E1E2-F1
#
_cell.length_a   1.000
_cell.length_b   1.000
_cell.length_c   1.000
_cell.angle_alpha   90.00
_cell.angle_beta   90.00
_cell.angle_gamma   90.00
#
_symmetry.space_group_name_H-M   'P 1'
#
loop_
_entity.id
_entity.type
_entity.pdbx_description
1 polymer ?
#
loop_
_entity_poly.entity_id
_entity_poly.type
_entity_poly.pdbx_seq_one_letter_code
_entity_poly.pdbx_strand_id
1 'polypeptide(L)' 'MSGRGVWLRARARLRRFPALLGGCGEQAAAYGRCVAAASAGSREVRRDGCLREFRALRECFNRAAAART' A
#
# COMPACT_ATOMS: atom_id res chain seq x y z
N MET A 1 -0.37 -13.12 -25.40
CA MET A 1 -0.12 -13.52 -23.99
C MET A 1 -1.36 -14.17 -23.41
N SER A 2 -1.31 -15.44 -22.99
CA SER A 2 -2.46 -16.11 -22.37
C SER A 2 -2.81 -15.45 -21.03
N GLY A 3 -4.09 -15.11 -20.83
CA GLY A 3 -4.60 -14.50 -19.59
C GLY A 3 -4.30 -15.32 -18.33
N ARG A 4 -4.11 -16.65 -18.45
CA ARG A 4 -3.75 -17.53 -17.33
C ARG A 4 -2.40 -17.19 -16.70
N GLY A 5 -1.40 -16.88 -17.52
CA GLY A 5 -0.06 -16.53 -17.02
C GLY A 5 -0.03 -15.19 -16.27
N VAL A 6 -0.86 -14.23 -16.70
CA VAL A 6 -1.02 -12.93 -16.01
C VAL A 6 -1.71 -13.12 -14.67
N TRP A 7 -2.77 -13.95 -14.63
CA TRP A 7 -3.53 -14.25 -13.41
C TRP A 7 -2.69 -14.91 -12.32
N LEU A 8 -1.85 -15.89 -12.67
CA LEU A 8 -0.98 -16.57 -11.71
C LEU A 8 0.03 -15.62 -11.07
N ARG A 9 0.64 -14.72 -11.86
CA ARG A 9 1.59 -13.72 -11.35
C ARG A 9 0.90 -12.69 -10.43
N ALA A 10 -0.28 -12.20 -10.83
CA ALA A 10 -1.06 -11.28 -10.00
C ALA A 10 -1.43 -11.92 -8.65
N ARG A 11 -1.89 -13.17 -8.68
CA ARG A 11 -2.23 -13.93 -7.47
C ARG A 11 -1.00 -14.13 -6.56
N ALA A 12 0.15 -14.49 -7.12
CA ALA A 12 1.38 -14.64 -6.36
C ALA A 12 1.80 -13.32 -5.67
N ARG A 13 1.65 -12.18 -6.36
CA ARG A 13 1.92 -10.85 -5.80
C ARG A 13 0.97 -10.52 -4.65
N LEU A 14 -0.34 -10.76 -4.82
CA LEU A 14 -1.34 -10.49 -3.78
C LEU A 14 -1.11 -11.35 -2.53
N ARG A 15 -0.71 -12.62 -2.67
CA ARG A 15 -0.38 -13.50 -1.52
C ARG A 15 0.77 -12.98 -0.66
N ARG A 16 1.68 -12.18 -1.23
CA ARG A 16 2.84 -11.61 -0.53
C ARG A 16 2.53 -10.28 0.16
N PHE A 17 1.46 -9.61 -0.25
CA PHE A 17 1.12 -8.28 0.22
C PHE A 17 0.97 -8.18 1.74
N PRO A 18 0.28 -9.10 2.46
CA PRO A 18 0.14 -8.97 3.92
C PRO A 18 1.47 -8.96 4.66
N ALA A 19 2.43 -9.80 4.25
CA ALA A 19 3.74 -9.85 4.87
C ALA A 19 4.55 -8.57 4.62
N LEU A 20 4.47 -8.01 3.40
CA LEU A 20 5.11 -6.74 3.06
C LEU A 20 4.48 -5.56 3.82
N LEU A 21 3.14 -5.55 3.94
CA LEU A 21 2.42 -4.55 4.72
C LEU A 21 2.80 -4.61 6.20
N GLY A 22 2.95 -5.82 6.76
CA GLY A 22 3.40 -6.01 8.14
C GLY A 22 4.79 -5.41 8.41
N GLY A 23 5.73 -5.55 7.47
CA GLY A 23 7.05 -4.91 7.56
C GLY A 23 7.04 -3.38 7.45
N CYS A 24 5.94 -2.80 6.97
CA CYS A 24 5.72 -1.35 6.83
C CYS A 24 4.61 -0.84 7.77
N GLY A 25 4.38 -1.54 8.88
CA GLY A 25 3.23 -1.32 9.77
C GLY A 25 3.13 0.10 10.33
N GLU A 26 4.26 0.73 10.68
CA GLU A 26 4.28 2.10 11.20
C GLU A 26 3.82 3.12 10.15
N GLN A 27 4.37 3.04 8.94
CA GLN A 27 3.99 3.94 7.84
C GLN A 27 2.55 3.69 7.40
N ALA A 28 2.12 2.41 7.42
CA ALA A 28 0.75 2.03 7.09
C ALA A 28 -0.25 2.61 8.10
N ALA A 29 0.06 2.53 9.39
CA ALA A 29 -0.76 3.10 10.44
C ALA A 29 -0.82 4.64 10.36
N ALA A 30 0.29 5.30 10.05
CA ALA A 30 0.33 6.75 9.84
C ALA A 30 -0.57 7.19 8.67
N TYR A 31 -0.47 6.51 7.52
CA TYR A 31 -1.32 6.78 6.37
C TYR A 31 -2.80 6.51 6.67
N GLY A 32 -3.11 5.39 7.31
CA GLY A 32 -4.47 5.04 7.72
C GLY A 32 -5.10 6.08 8.66
N ARG A 33 -4.34 6.59 9.64
CA ARG A 33 -4.80 7.67 10.53
C ARG A 33 -5.09 8.97 9.76
N CYS A 34 -4.24 9.36 8.83
CA CYS A 34 -4.49 10.53 7.99
C CYS A 34 -5.77 10.37 7.17
N VAL A 35 -5.93 9.22 6.49
CA VAL A 35 -7.12 8.92 5.68
C VAL A 35 -8.38 8.94 6.53
N ALA A 36 -8.37 8.28 7.69
CA ALA A 36 -9.51 8.23 8.60
C ALA A 36 -9.89 9.63 9.12
N ALA A 37 -8.91 10.48 9.42
CA ALA A 37 -9.16 11.87 9.81
C ALA A 37 -9.69 12.70 8.62
N ALA A 38 -9.16 12.50 7.42
CA ALA A 38 -9.57 13.22 6.21
C ALA A 38 -10.96 12.82 5.71
N SER A 39 -11.40 11.58 5.96
CA SER A 39 -12.73 11.08 5.61
C SER A 39 -13.76 11.17 6.74
N ALA A 40 -13.38 11.75 7.88
CA ALA A 40 -14.29 11.92 9.00
C ALA A 40 -15.57 12.68 8.58
N GLY A 41 -16.73 12.20 9.03
CA GLY A 41 -18.03 12.78 8.69
C GLY A 41 -18.46 12.54 7.24
N SER A 42 -18.10 11.39 6.65
CA SER A 42 -18.49 10.96 5.30
C SER A 42 -17.99 11.86 4.17
N ARG A 43 -16.91 12.61 4.42
CA ARG A 43 -16.27 13.45 3.40
C ARG A 43 -15.36 12.57 2.55
N GLU A 44 -15.31 12.86 1.26
CA GLU A 44 -14.32 12.24 0.39
C GLU A 44 -12.93 12.77 0.72
N VAL A 45 -11.94 11.88 0.72
CA VAL A 45 -10.55 12.27 0.86
C VAL A 45 -10.16 13.05 -0.38
N ARG A 46 -9.79 14.32 -0.20
CA ARG A 46 -9.26 15.13 -1.30
C ARG A 46 -8.01 14.47 -1.89
N ARG A 47 -7.89 14.54 -3.21
CA ARG A 47 -6.68 14.11 -3.91
C ARG A 47 -5.45 14.73 -3.23
N ASP A 48 -4.44 13.88 -3.00
CA ASP A 48 -3.17 14.26 -2.38
C ASP A 48 -3.25 14.76 -0.92
N GLY A 49 -4.42 14.65 -0.25
CA GLY A 49 -4.61 15.10 1.13
C GLY A 49 -3.76 14.37 2.19
N CYS A 50 -3.32 13.15 1.89
CA CYS A 50 -2.42 12.32 2.71
C CYS A 50 -1.16 11.92 1.94
N LEU A 51 -0.72 12.77 0.99
CA LEU A 51 0.36 12.44 0.05
C LEU A 51 1.70 12.17 0.76
N ARG A 52 1.96 12.87 1.87
CA ARG A 52 3.21 12.70 2.64
C ARG A 52 3.29 11.29 3.24
N GLU A 53 2.25 10.88 3.95
CA GLU A 53 2.15 9.58 4.60
C GLU A 53 2.12 8.46 3.54
N PHE A 54 1.41 8.70 2.42
CA PHE A 54 1.40 7.78 1.29
C PHE A 54 2.79 7.58 0.69
N ARG A 55 3.57 8.64 0.49
CA ARG A 55 4.95 8.55 -0.03
C ARG A 55 5.84 7.74 0.90
N ALA A 56 5.78 7.98 2.21
CA ALA A 56 6.53 7.21 3.21
C ALA A 56 6.18 5.72 3.18
N LEU A 57 4.88 5.39 3.09
CA LEU A 57 4.41 4.02 2.95
C LEU A 57 4.89 3.37 1.65
N ARG A 58 4.75 4.07 0.52
CA ARG A 58 5.19 3.60 -0.80
C ARG A 58 6.69 3.33 -0.84
N GLU A 59 7.50 4.21 -0.26
CA GLU A 59 8.95 4.03 -0.17
C GLU A 59 9.31 2.79 0.65
N CYS A 60 8.62 2.55 1.78
CA CYS A 60 8.80 1.33 2.55
C CYS A 60 8.49 0.08 1.71
N PHE A 61 7.35 0.06 1.00
CA PHE A 61 6.99 -1.05 0.10
C PHE A 61 8.04 -1.29 -0.99
N ASN A 62 8.56 -0.22 -1.62
CA ASN A 62 9.58 -0.34 -2.65
C ASN A 62 10.87 -0.96 -2.10
N ARG A 63 11.32 -0.52 -0.91
CA ARG A 63 12.49 -1.12 -0.25
C ARG A 63 12.24 -2.58 0.13
N ALA A 64 11.08 -2.89 0.72
CA ALA A 64 10.73 -4.25 1.12
C ALA A 64 10.57 -5.22 -0.07
N ALA A 65 10.14 -4.71 -1.23
CA ALA A 65 10.09 -5.47 -2.47
C ALA A 65 11.47 -5.69 -3.09
N ALA A 66 12.35 -4.68 -3.05
CA ALA A 66 13.71 -4.75 -3.59
C ALA A 66 14.66 -5.62 -2.75
N ALA A 67 14.51 -5.68 -1.43
CA ALA A 67 15.33 -6.54 -0.55
C ALA A 67 15.17 -8.06 -0.77
N ARG A 68 14.37 -8.48 -1.77
CA ARG A 68 14.04 -9.88 -2.07
C ARG A 68 14.32 -10.26 -3.53
N THR A 69 14.95 -9.38 -4.32
CA THR A 69 15.59 -9.70 -5.60
C THR A 69 17.07 -9.97 -5.37
#